data_AF-A0A382ZGU1-F1
#
_entry.id   AF-A0A382ZGU1-F1
#
_cell.length_a   1.000
_cell.length_b   1.000
_cell.length_c   1.000
_cell.angle_alpha   90.00
_cell.angle_beta   90.00
_cell.angle_gamma   90.00
#
_symmetry.space_group_name_H-M   'P 1'
#
loop_
_entity.id
_entity.type
_entity.pdbx_description
1 polymer ?
#
loop_
_entity_poly.entity_id
_entity_poly.type
_entity_poly.pdbx_seq_one_letter_code
_entity_poly.pdbx_strand_id
1 'polypeptide(L)'
;MNPLLADLLRLLRLERLEENIFRGESRDIGGPRVFGGQVLGQALTAATYTIDGRDVHSLHAYFLRAGDVKAPIIYEVDRARDGK
;
A
#
# COMPACT_ATOMS: atom_id res chain seq x y z
N MET A 1 18.26 -10.58 -10.86
CA MET A 1 17.50 -9.54 -10.15
C MET A 1 17.92 -9.56 -8.68
N ASN A 2 18.12 -8.41 -8.04
CA ASN A 2 18.51 -8.35 -6.62
C ASN A 2 17.38 -8.98 -5.75
N PRO A 3 17.66 -9.98 -4.91
CA PRO A 3 16.65 -10.65 -4.08
C PRO A 3 15.84 -9.69 -3.19
N LEU A 4 16.49 -8.67 -2.63
CA LEU A 4 15.82 -7.66 -1.79
C LEU A 4 14.84 -6.82 -2.60
N LEU A 5 15.21 -6.48 -3.85
CA LEU A 5 14.33 -5.75 -4.75
C LEU A 5 13.12 -6.61 -5.15
N ALA A 6 13.35 -7.89 -5.44
CA ALA A 6 12.28 -8.82 -5.78
C ALA A 6 11.27 -8.96 -4.63
N ASP A 7 11.76 -9.05 -3.40
CA ASP A 7 10.94 -9.09 -2.19
C ASP A 7 10.13 -7.81 -1.99
N LEU A 8 10.74 -6.64 -2.19
CA LEU A 8 10.03 -5.36 -2.11
C LEU A 8 8.92 -5.27 -3.17
N LEU A 9 9.22 -5.63 -4.41
CA LEU A 9 8.22 -5.64 -5.48
C LEU A 9 7.08 -6.62 -5.20
N ARG A 10 7.36 -7.76 -4.57
CA ARG A 10 6.32 -8.69 -4.11
C ARG A 10 5.45 -8.06 -3.02
N LEU A 11 6.06 -7.38 -2.05
CA LEU A 11 5.37 -6.73 -0.93
C LEU A 11 4.43 -5.60 -1.38
N LEU A 12 4.75 -4.93 -2.50
CA LEU A 12 3.90 -3.91 -3.10
C LEU A 12 2.74 -4.48 -3.92
N ARG A 13 2.74 -5.76 -4.28
CA ARG A 13 1.61 -6.40 -4.96
C ARG A 13 0.54 -6.77 -3.94
N LEU A 14 -0.60 -6.11 -4.02
CA LEU A 14 -1.71 -6.32 -3.10
C LEU A 14 -2.68 -7.39 -3.61
N GLU A 15 -3.23 -8.16 -2.67
CA GLU A 15 -4.39 -9.02 -2.94
C GLU A 15 -5.64 -8.12 -3.04
N ARG A 16 -6.42 -8.25 -4.13
CA ARG A 16 -7.73 -7.59 -4.21
C ARG A 16 -8.76 -8.45 -3.49
N LEU A 17 -9.42 -7.89 -2.47
CA LEU A 17 -10.48 -8.57 -1.74
C LEU A 17 -11.86 -8.28 -2.35
N GLU A 18 -12.09 -7.03 -2.74
CA GLU A 18 -13.35 -6.55 -3.34
C GLU A 18 -13.07 -5.36 -4.27
N GLU A 19 -14.12 -4.74 -4.83
CA GLU A 19 -13.98 -3.44 -5.48
C GLU A 19 -13.44 -2.41 -4.48
N ASN A 20 -12.31 -1.78 -4.82
CA ASN A 20 -11.64 -0.77 -4.02
C ASN A 20 -11.13 -1.22 -2.63
N ILE A 21 -11.16 -2.53 -2.31
CA ILE A 21 -10.64 -3.08 -1.05
C ILE A 21 -9.48 -4.04 -1.36
N PHE A 22 -8.32 -3.78 -0.77
CA PHE A 22 -7.08 -4.51 -0.99
C PHE A 22 -6.40 -4.92 0.31
N ARG A 23 -5.66 -6.03 0.29
CA ARG A 23 -4.86 -6.51 1.41
C ARG A 23 -3.38 -6.49 1.08
N GLY A 24 -2.59 -5.85 1.94
CA GLY A 24 -1.13 -5.91 1.93
C GLY A 24 -0.58 -6.73 3.08
N GLU A 25 0.49 -7.47 2.81
CA GLU A 25 1.27 -8.14 3.85
C GLU A 25 2.11 -7.13 4.64
N SER A 26 2.35 -7.42 5.92
CA SER A 26 3.32 -6.71 6.74
C SER A 26 4.67 -7.42 6.70
N ARG A 27 5.75 -6.66 6.48
CA ARG A 27 7.12 -7.17 6.56
C ARG A 27 7.79 -6.59 7.81
N ASP A 28 8.29 -7.47 8.67
CA ASP A 28 9.22 -7.07 9.73
C ASP A 28 10.60 -6.79 9.11
N ILE A 29 11.09 -5.57 9.34
CA ILE A 29 12.43 -5.12 8.90
C ILE A 29 13.37 -4.87 10.08
N GLY A 30 13.09 -5.49 11.24
CA GLY A 30 13.90 -5.40 12.45
C GLY A 30 13.32 -4.45 13.51
N GLY A 31 12.00 -4.22 13.51
CA GLY A 31 11.36 -3.26 14.41
C GLY A 31 9.98 -3.71 14.88
N PRO A 32 9.50 -3.22 16.04
CA PRO A 32 8.23 -3.67 16.62
C PRO A 32 6.99 -3.11 15.89
N ARG A 33 7.17 -2.33 14.83
CA ARG A 33 6.11 -1.58 14.13
C ARG A 33 6.31 -1.68 12.64
N VAL A 34 5.21 -1.64 11.90
CA VAL A 34 5.24 -1.59 10.44
C VAL A 34 6.00 -0.34 9.98
N PHE A 35 6.90 -0.50 9.02
CA PHE A 35 7.62 0.61 8.42
C PHE A 35 6.68 1.54 7.65
N GLY A 36 6.73 2.84 7.96
CA GLY A 36 5.84 3.83 7.34
C GLY A 36 5.91 3.84 5.81
N GLY A 37 7.10 3.68 5.23
CA GLY A 37 7.26 3.61 3.77
C GLY A 37 6.59 2.39 3.14
N GLN A 38 6.47 1.27 3.86
CA GLN A 38 5.68 0.12 3.40
C GLN A 38 4.20 0.48 3.32
N VAL A 39 3.66 1.08 4.39
CA VAL A 39 2.25 1.48 4.44
C VAL A 39 1.93 2.46 3.30
N LEU A 40 2.78 3.46 3.08
CA LEU A 40 2.56 4.44 2.00
C LEU A 40 2.72 3.84 0.60
N GLY A 41 3.72 2.98 0.38
CA GLY A 41 3.92 2.33 -0.91
C GLY A 41 2.77 1.39 -1.28
N GLN A 42 2.26 0.64 -0.30
CA GLN A 42 1.08 -0.20 -0.48
C GLN A 42 -0.18 0.64 -0.67
N ALA A 43 -0.42 1.68 0.15
CA ALA A 43 -1.56 2.59 -0.03
C ALA A 43 -1.59 3.23 -1.42
N LEU A 44 -0.43 3.66 -1.91
CA LEU A 44 -0.31 4.20 -3.25
C LEU A 44 -0.60 3.14 -4.32
N THR A 45 -0.11 1.92 -4.15
CA THR A 45 -0.41 0.81 -5.06
C THR A 45 -1.92 0.51 -5.11
N ALA A 46 -2.58 0.46 -3.96
CA ALA A 46 -4.04 0.30 -3.87
C ALA A 46 -4.77 1.39 -4.68
N ALA A 47 -4.39 2.66 -4.50
CA ALA A 47 -4.97 3.76 -5.27
C ALA A 47 -4.75 3.60 -6.78
N THR A 48 -3.53 3.22 -7.20
CA THR A 48 -3.22 3.00 -8.63
C THR A 48 -4.02 1.86 -9.27
N TYR A 49 -4.45 0.86 -8.48
CA TYR A 49 -5.32 -0.22 -8.97
C TYR A 49 -6.77 0.20 -9.23
N THR A 50 -7.14 1.45 -8.92
CA THR A 50 -8.50 2.00 -9.09
C THR A 50 -8.61 3.08 -10.16
N ILE A 51 -7.50 3.39 -10.84
CA ILE A 51 -7.41 4.41 -11.90
C ILE A 51 -6.82 3.77 -13.16
N ASP A 52 -7.14 4.34 -14.33
CA ASP A 52 -6.59 3.91 -15.62
C ASP A 52 -5.94 5.11 -16.33
N GLY A 53 -4.77 4.89 -16.94
CA GLY A 53 -4.05 5.88 -17.75
C GLY A 53 -3.61 7.15 -17.00
N ARG A 54 -3.41 7.12 -15.68
CA ARG A 54 -2.98 8.28 -14.88
C ARG A 54 -1.81 7.95 -13.98
N ASP A 55 -0.89 8.90 -13.85
CA ASP A 55 0.24 8.83 -12.92
C ASP A 55 -0.02 9.60 -11.63
N VAL A 56 0.54 9.11 -10.54
CA VAL A 56 0.50 9.78 -9.24
C VAL A 56 1.45 10.98 -9.26
N HIS A 57 0.95 12.16 -8.90
CA HIS A 57 1.76 13.37 -8.80
C HIS A 57 1.98 13.87 -7.36
N SER A 58 1.13 13.47 -6.42
CA SER A 58 1.28 13.81 -5.00
C SER A 58 0.61 12.77 -4.11
N LEU A 59 1.09 12.66 -2.87
CA LEU A 59 0.50 11.86 -1.80
C LEU A 59 0.65 12.61 -0.49
N HIS A 60 -0.43 12.71 0.27
CA HIS A 60 -0.45 13.25 1.63
C HIS A 60 -0.98 12.16 2.56
N ALA A 61 -0.33 11.99 3.70
CA ALA A 61 -0.70 10.95 4.65
C ALA A 61 -0.41 11.38 6.08
N TYR A 62 -1.20 10.83 7.00
CA TYR A 62 -1.02 10.96 8.43
C TYR A 62 -0.99 9.56 9.06
N PHE A 63 -0.04 9.30 9.94
CA PHE A 63 0.01 8.07 10.72
C PHE A 63 -0.74 8.29 12.03
N LEU A 64 -1.91 7.67 12.15
CA LEU A 64 -2.75 7.82 13.35
C LEU A 64 -2.36 6.84 14.46
N ARG A 65 -1.92 5.63 14.09
CA ARG A 65 -1.53 4.54 15.00
C ARG A 65 -0.35 3.76 14.44
N ALA A 66 0.41 3.13 15.33
CA ALA A 66 1.44 2.18 14.94
C ALA A 66 0.79 0.89 14.42
N GLY A 67 1.28 0.37 13.29
CA GLY A 67 0.83 -0.91 12.75
C GLY A 67 1.47 -2.10 13.46
N ASP A 68 0.72 -3.19 13.60
CA ASP A 68 1.22 -4.50 14.06
C ASP A 68 1.85 -5.25 12.88
N VAL A 69 3.12 -5.61 13.00
CA VAL A 69 3.86 -6.34 11.96
C VAL A 69 3.35 -7.77 11.72
N LYS A 70 2.57 -8.34 12.66
CA LYS A 70 2.00 -9.68 12.55
C LYS A 70 0.63 -9.70 11.89
N ALA A 71 0.00 -8.54 11.69
CA ALA A 71 -1.30 -8.41 11.06
C ALA A 71 -1.16 -7.88 9.62
N PRO A 72 -2.00 -8.33 8.68
CA PRO A 72 -2.09 -7.70 7.37
C PRO A 72 -2.70 -6.30 7.48
N ILE A 73 -2.53 -5.49 6.44
CA ILE A 73 -3.12 -4.16 6.33
C ILE A 73 -4.21 -4.19 5.27
N ILE A 74 -5.40 -3.69 5.62
CA ILE A 74 -6.50 -3.49 4.67
C ILE A 74 -6.45 -2.05 4.18
N TYR A 75 -6.44 -1.89 2.86
CA TYR A 75 -6.49 -0.62 2.17
C TYR A 75 -7.84 -0.48 1.49
N GLU A 76 -8.62 0.49 1.94
CA GLU A 76 -9.88 0.88 1.31
C GLU A 76 -9.63 2.17 0.51
N VAL A 77 -10.07 2.18 -0.75
CA VAL A 77 -9.87 3.30 -1.66
C VAL A 77 -11.20 4.00 -1.91
N ASP A 78 -11.32 5.23 -1.42
CA ASP A 78 -12.43 6.11 -1.78
C ASP A 78 -12.10 6.93 -3.03
N ARG A 79 -12.95 6.85 -4.06
CA ARG A 79 -12.78 7.56 -5.33
C ARG A 79 -13.45 8.92 -5.27
N ALA A 80 -12.81 9.86 -4.58
CA ALA A 80 -13.37 11.20 -4.33
C ALA A 80 -13.72 12.01 -5.59
N ARG A 81 -12.96 11.86 -6.69
CA ARG A 81 -13.20 12.59 -7.95
C ARG A 81 -12.54 11.91 -9.15
N ASP A 82 -13.27 11.87 -10.27
CA ASP A 82 -12.71 11.56 -11.60
C ASP A 82 -12.90 12.78 -12.52
N GLY A 83 -11.84 13.60 -12.64
CA GLY A 83 -11.85 14.87 -13.38
C GLY A 83 -11.28 14.75 -14.79
N LYS A 84 -11.69 15.62 -15.72
CA LYS A 84 -11.12 15.75 -17.06
C LYS A 84 -9.98 16.76 -17.10
#